data_AF-X1CZR0-F1
#
_entry.id   AF-X1CZR0-F1
#
_cell.length_a   1.000
_cell.length_b   1.000
_cell.length_c   1.000
_cell.angle_alpha   90.00
_cell.angle_beta   90.00
_cell.angle_gamma   90.00
#
_symmetry.space_group_name_H-M   'P 1'
#
loop_
_entity.id
_entity.type
_entity.pdbx_description
1 polymer ?
#
loop_
_entity_poly.entity_id
_entity_poly.type
_entity_poly.pdbx_seq_one_letter_code
_entity_poly.pdbx_strand_id
1 'polypeptide(L)'
;QRWWKATAIFNMFRFLEEEGAEVSIDQAVGTQIMRVLHLTKQRLRDRKGIYESKDIPSWWRLDSRLKDNIRHRKRVDILTLAEKLYRREGFRYQKALGSTLHEVVDIYELQHLASPFYNWRCGAGENHIEIGKNIYYHMHDLCHMVLSLKPFGCMPSTQSDGAQTAVVEQYKDMIYLPIETSAEGEILAHSRVQMALDPAREKAKQEFKEALACTGRRLDELKAYVEDHPKLKRPTYRVPH
;
A
#
# COMPACT_ATOMS: atom_id res chain seq x y z
N GLN A 1 32.81 -17.97 17.98
CA GLN A 1 31.80 -16.92 18.24
C GLN A 1 30.65 -17.11 17.26
N ARG A 2 29.53 -17.67 17.71
CA ARG A 2 28.33 -17.82 16.87
C ARG A 2 27.61 -16.48 16.86
N TRP A 3 27.75 -15.75 15.75
CA TRP A 3 26.96 -14.55 15.49
C TRP A 3 25.54 -15.00 15.16
N TRP A 4 24.62 -14.81 16.10
CA TRP A 4 23.20 -15.00 15.87
C TRP A 4 22.76 -14.00 14.80
N LYS A 5 22.53 -14.50 13.58
CA LYS A 5 21.90 -13.73 12.51
C LYS A 5 20.40 -13.83 12.79
N ALA A 6 19.79 -12.78 13.32
CA ALA A 6 18.34 -12.68 13.37
C ALA A 6 17.84 -12.76 11.92
N THR A 7 17.30 -13.91 11.53
CA THR A 7 16.72 -14.12 10.20
C THR A 7 15.53 -13.20 10.09
N ALA A 8 15.68 -12.17 9.26
CA ALA A 8 14.59 -11.29 8.89
C ALA A 8 13.45 -12.16 8.34
N ILE A 9 12.34 -12.27 9.08
CA ILE A 9 11.01 -12.60 8.55
C ILE A 9 11.04 -13.83 7.60
N PHE A 10 11.62 -14.94 8.06
CA PHE A 10 11.72 -16.22 7.32
C PHE A 10 12.36 -16.16 5.92
N ASN A 11 13.15 -15.13 5.62
CA ASN A 11 13.74 -14.95 4.29
C ASN A 11 12.69 -15.02 3.15
N MET A 12 11.46 -14.57 3.46
CA MET A 12 10.28 -14.78 2.60
C MET A 12 10.45 -14.21 1.20
N PHE A 13 11.16 -13.09 1.05
CA PHE A 13 11.42 -12.49 -0.26
C PHE A 13 12.17 -13.45 -1.19
N ARG A 14 13.25 -14.05 -0.68
CA ARG A 14 14.03 -15.01 -1.46
C ARG A 14 13.22 -16.26 -1.78
N PHE A 15 12.41 -16.73 -0.85
CA PHE A 15 11.54 -17.88 -1.07
C PHE A 15 10.51 -17.61 -2.20
N LEU A 16 9.87 -16.44 -2.20
CA LEU A 16 8.95 -16.05 -3.26
C LEU A 16 9.63 -15.94 -4.63
N GLU A 17 10.84 -15.38 -4.67
CA GLU A 17 11.66 -15.32 -5.89
C GLU A 17 12.05 -16.72 -6.40
N GLU A 18 12.40 -17.64 -5.50
CA GLU A 18 12.71 -19.05 -5.83
C GLU A 18 11.47 -19.79 -6.38
N GLU A 19 10.27 -19.45 -5.92
CA GLU A 19 8.98 -19.91 -6.47
C GLU A 19 8.59 -19.21 -7.78
N GLY A 20 9.41 -18.27 -8.27
CA GLY A 20 9.21 -17.55 -9.53
C GLY A 20 8.18 -16.44 -9.45
N ALA A 21 7.86 -15.93 -8.26
CA ALA A 21 7.01 -14.76 -8.08
C ALA A 21 7.84 -13.47 -8.18
N GLU A 22 7.32 -12.47 -8.92
CA GLU A 22 7.85 -11.12 -8.89
C GLU A 22 7.32 -10.41 -7.64
N VAL A 23 8.24 -9.95 -6.76
CA VAL A 23 7.85 -9.35 -5.48
C VAL A 23 8.02 -7.85 -5.53
N SER A 24 6.90 -7.13 -5.40
CA SER A 24 6.87 -5.69 -5.19
C SER A 24 6.65 -5.34 -3.72
N ILE A 25 7.50 -4.46 -3.19
CA ILE A 25 7.39 -3.99 -1.81
C ILE A 25 6.54 -2.70 -1.79
N ASP A 26 5.36 -2.78 -1.21
CA ASP A 26 4.43 -1.64 -1.07
C ASP A 26 4.92 -0.59 -0.03
N GLN A 27 5.80 -0.96 0.90
CA GLN A 27 6.34 -0.03 1.91
C GLN A 27 7.39 0.95 1.33
N ALA A 28 7.07 1.61 0.22
CA ALA A 28 7.83 2.72 -0.30
C ALA A 28 7.81 3.89 0.69
N VAL A 29 9.00 4.43 0.99
CA VAL A 29 9.19 5.57 1.91
C VAL A 29 8.27 6.75 1.55
N GLY A 30 7.98 6.95 0.27
CA GLY A 30 7.13 8.05 -0.18
C GLY A 30 5.67 7.96 0.27
N THR A 31 5.07 6.78 0.16
CA THR A 31 3.70 6.53 0.64
C THR A 31 3.62 6.66 2.17
N GLN A 32 4.69 6.27 2.88
CA GLN A 32 4.79 6.40 4.33
C GLN A 32 4.83 7.86 4.80
N ILE A 33 5.60 8.73 4.11
CA ILE A 33 5.65 10.18 4.41
C ILE A 33 4.28 10.82 4.19
N MET A 34 3.65 10.51 3.05
CA MET A 34 2.31 10.98 2.75
C MET A 34 1.31 10.54 3.83
N ARG A 35 1.42 9.30 4.33
CA ARG A 35 0.58 8.81 5.43
C ARG A 35 0.76 9.62 6.69
N VAL A 36 1.99 9.92 7.08
CA VAL A 36 2.25 10.73 8.27
C VAL A 36 1.62 12.12 8.14
N LEU A 37 1.74 12.77 6.99
CA LEU A 37 1.10 14.06 6.72
C LEU A 37 -0.43 13.96 6.84
N HIS A 38 -1.01 12.93 6.22
CA HIS A 38 -2.45 12.68 6.24
C HIS A 38 -2.98 12.43 7.66
N LEU A 39 -2.36 11.52 8.41
CA LEU A 39 -2.74 11.22 9.79
C LEU A 39 -2.57 12.44 10.71
N THR A 40 -1.52 13.25 10.50
CA THR A 40 -1.32 14.48 11.27
C THR A 40 -2.44 15.49 11.01
N LYS A 41 -2.84 15.65 9.75
CA LYS A 41 -3.96 16.52 9.34
C LYS A 41 -5.29 16.03 9.90
N GLN A 42 -5.55 14.72 9.88
CA GLN A 42 -6.73 14.11 10.51
C GLN A 42 -6.75 14.38 12.01
N ARG A 43 -5.65 14.11 12.73
CA ARG A 43 -5.54 14.39 14.17
C ARG A 43 -5.80 15.85 14.52
N LEU A 44 -5.28 16.79 13.72
CA LEU A 44 -5.55 18.22 13.92
C LEU A 44 -7.02 18.56 13.71
N ARG A 45 -7.69 17.95 12.72
CA ARG A 45 -9.12 18.12 12.47
C ARG A 45 -9.98 17.54 13.59
N ASP A 46 -9.67 16.33 14.05
CA ASP A 46 -10.41 15.69 15.14
C ASP A 46 -10.20 16.41 16.48
N ARG A 47 -9.03 17.00 16.71
CA ARG A 47 -8.76 17.85 17.87
C ARG A 47 -9.32 19.27 17.74
N LYS A 48 -9.93 19.64 16.61
CA LYS A 48 -10.47 20.98 16.43
C LYS A 48 -11.62 21.21 17.42
N GLY A 49 -11.43 22.15 18.34
CA GLY A 49 -12.41 22.44 19.41
C GLY A 49 -12.13 21.69 20.71
N ILE A 50 -11.19 20.73 20.71
CA ILE A 50 -10.59 20.19 21.93
C ILE A 50 -9.45 21.13 22.29
N TYR A 51 -9.72 22.09 23.16
CA TYR A 51 -8.72 23.05 23.60
C TYR A 51 -7.65 22.34 24.44
N GLU A 52 -6.39 22.39 23.98
CA GLU A 52 -5.23 21.97 24.80
C GLU A 52 -5.01 22.90 26.00
N SER A 53 -5.61 24.11 25.98
CA SER A 53 -5.62 25.05 27.10
C SER A 53 -6.78 24.78 28.05
N LYS A 54 -6.51 24.84 29.37
CA LYS A 54 -7.47 24.66 30.47
C LYS A 54 -8.66 25.64 30.46
N ASP A 55 -8.60 26.71 29.66
CA ASP A 55 -9.65 27.72 29.59
C ASP A 55 -10.39 27.64 28.26
N ILE A 56 -11.64 27.18 28.30
CA ILE A 56 -12.56 27.30 27.16
C ILE A 56 -12.91 28.78 27.02
N PRO A 57 -12.57 29.47 25.90
CA PRO A 57 -12.96 30.85 25.73
C PRO A 57 -14.49 30.94 25.75
N SER A 58 -15.02 31.69 26.73
CA SER A 58 -16.44 32.04 26.80
C SER A 58 -16.92 32.57 25.44
N TRP A 59 -18.17 32.31 25.10
CA TRP A 59 -18.72 32.59 23.77
C TRP A 59 -18.60 34.06 23.34
N TRP A 60 -18.50 34.97 24.31
CA TRP A 60 -18.29 36.40 24.12
C TRP A 60 -16.86 36.79 23.72
N ARG A 61 -15.82 35.98 24.00
CA ARG A 61 -14.43 36.27 23.60
C ARG A 61 -14.17 35.85 22.17
N LEU A 62 -14.79 36.57 21.23
CA LEU A 62 -14.66 36.33 19.79
C LEU A 62 -13.22 36.49 19.28
N ASP A 63 -12.44 37.43 19.83
CA ASP A 63 -11.04 37.65 19.42
C ASP A 63 -10.14 36.43 19.69
N SER A 64 -10.23 35.85 20.89
CA SER A 64 -9.47 34.63 21.24
C SER A 64 -9.86 33.46 20.34
N ARG A 65 -11.15 33.28 20.06
CA ARG A 65 -11.64 32.24 19.13
C ARG A 65 -11.17 32.47 17.70
N LEU A 66 -11.13 33.73 17.25
CA LEU A 66 -10.65 34.07 15.91
C LEU A 66 -9.16 33.74 15.76
N LYS A 67 -8.35 34.12 16.76
CA LYS A 67 -6.92 33.81 16.82
C LYS A 67 -6.65 32.30 16.79
N ASP A 68 -7.42 31.51 17.52
CA ASP A 68 -7.30 30.05 17.53
C ASP A 68 -7.73 29.42 16.21
N ASN A 69 -8.82 29.90 15.61
CA ASN A 69 -9.26 29.45 14.29
C ASN A 69 -8.24 29.78 13.19
N ILE A 70 -7.64 30.98 13.22
CA ILE A 70 -6.58 31.38 12.30
C ILE A 70 -5.35 30.49 12.50
N ARG A 71 -4.93 30.22 13.75
CA ARG A 71 -3.80 29.33 14.06
C ARG A 71 -4.06 27.91 13.56
N HIS A 72 -5.24 27.36 13.81
CA HIS A 72 -5.63 26.05 13.33
C HIS A 72 -5.63 26.01 11.80
N ARG A 73 -6.23 27.00 11.14
CA ARG A 73 -6.26 27.09 9.67
C ARG A 73 -4.86 27.17 9.07
N LYS A 74 -3.97 28.01 9.64
CA LYS A 74 -2.56 28.07 9.24
C LYS A 74 -1.87 26.71 9.32
N ARG A 75 -2.06 25.95 10.41
CA ARG A 75 -1.48 24.59 10.56
C ARG A 75 -2.00 23.63 9.48
N VAL A 76 -3.31 23.63 9.22
CA VAL A 76 -3.92 22.78 8.19
C VAL A 76 -3.46 23.17 6.78
N ASP A 77 -3.33 24.47 6.50
CA ASP A 77 -2.91 24.99 5.21
C ASP A 77 -1.43 24.65 4.94
N ILE A 78 -0.56 24.75 5.95
CA ILE A 78 0.86 24.34 5.85
C ILE A 78 0.96 22.85 5.51
N LEU A 79 0.20 21.98 6.21
CA LEU A 79 0.21 20.55 5.91
C LEU A 79 -0.33 20.25 4.51
N THR A 80 -1.36 20.97 4.08
CA THR A 80 -1.94 20.80 2.74
C THR A 80 -0.95 21.25 1.65
N LEU A 81 -0.19 22.32 1.90
CA LEU A 81 0.88 22.76 1.01
C LEU A 81 2.02 21.74 0.96
N ALA A 82 2.43 21.21 2.12
CA ALA A 82 3.47 20.17 2.20
C ALA A 82 3.06 18.92 1.41
N GLU A 83 1.81 18.47 1.57
CA GLU A 83 1.27 17.33 0.83
C GLU A 83 1.31 17.55 -0.70
N LYS A 84 0.81 18.71 -1.16
CA LYS A 84 0.81 19.06 -2.59
C LYS A 84 2.22 19.18 -3.16
N LEU A 85 3.13 19.81 -2.42
CA LEU A 85 4.52 19.96 -2.84
C LEU A 85 5.19 18.59 -2.94
N TYR A 86 5.01 17.73 -1.94
CA TYR A 86 5.56 16.39 -1.93
C TYR A 86 5.07 15.56 -3.12
N ARG A 87 3.76 15.57 -3.38
CA ARG A 87 3.16 14.88 -4.54
C ARG A 87 3.72 15.40 -5.86
N ARG A 88 3.84 16.72 -6.01
CA ARG A 88 4.39 17.36 -7.23
C ARG A 88 5.84 16.95 -7.47
N GLU A 89 6.68 17.03 -6.44
CA GLU A 89 8.09 16.67 -6.54
C GLU A 89 8.25 15.17 -6.78
N GLY A 90 7.46 14.33 -6.11
CA GLY A 90 7.42 12.89 -6.33
C GLY A 90 7.11 12.54 -7.78
N PHE A 91 6.05 13.12 -8.35
CA PHE A 91 5.69 12.92 -9.76
C PHE A 91 6.77 13.42 -10.72
N ARG A 92 7.42 14.53 -10.40
CA ARG A 92 8.53 15.08 -11.20
C ARG A 92 9.73 14.12 -11.23
N TYR A 93 10.13 13.59 -10.08
CA TYR A 93 11.22 12.62 -10.00
C TYR A 93 10.85 11.28 -10.65
N GLN A 94 9.62 10.80 -10.44
CA GLN A 94 9.12 9.59 -11.10
C GLN A 94 9.17 9.72 -12.61
N LYS A 95 8.72 10.85 -13.17
CA LYS A 95 8.78 11.12 -14.62
C LYS A 95 10.23 11.22 -15.12
N ALA A 96 11.12 11.84 -14.35
CA ALA A 96 12.54 11.95 -14.71
C ALA A 96 13.26 10.61 -14.72
N LEU A 97 12.86 9.68 -13.85
CA LEU A 97 13.41 8.33 -13.73
C LEU A 97 12.70 7.31 -14.64
N GLY A 98 11.85 7.75 -15.56
CA GLY A 98 11.21 6.86 -16.54
C GLY A 98 10.03 6.05 -16.00
N SER A 99 9.38 6.51 -14.92
CA SER A 99 8.23 5.84 -14.29
C SER A 99 8.49 4.43 -13.75
N THR A 100 9.76 4.02 -13.63
CA THR A 100 10.14 2.74 -12.99
C THR A 100 9.92 2.75 -11.47
N LEU A 101 9.79 3.94 -10.87
CA LEU A 101 9.48 4.06 -9.45
C LEU A 101 8.01 3.78 -9.17
N HIS A 102 7.76 3.08 -8.06
CA HIS A 102 6.43 2.87 -7.49
C HIS A 102 5.68 4.18 -7.38
N GLU A 103 4.45 4.20 -7.89
CA GLU A 103 3.60 5.39 -7.85
C GLU A 103 3.20 5.72 -6.41
N VAL A 104 3.26 7.01 -6.08
CA VAL A 104 2.77 7.48 -4.78
C VAL A 104 1.25 7.51 -4.85
N VAL A 105 0.61 6.44 -4.35
CA VAL A 105 -0.85 6.28 -4.33
C VAL A 105 -1.51 7.41 -3.53
N ASP A 106 -2.67 7.89 -4.00
CA ASP A 106 -3.43 8.92 -3.28
C ASP A 106 -4.06 8.34 -2.01
N ILE A 107 -3.64 8.86 -0.86
CA ILE A 107 -4.12 8.38 0.44
C ILE A 107 -5.60 8.69 0.64
N TYR A 108 -6.11 9.78 0.07
CA TYR A 108 -7.54 10.05 0.19
C TYR A 108 -8.34 8.99 -0.55
N GLU A 109 -7.91 8.55 -1.72
CA GLU A 109 -8.56 7.45 -2.45
C GLU A 109 -8.55 6.16 -1.63
N LEU A 110 -7.38 5.78 -1.08
CA LEU A 110 -7.25 4.63 -0.19
C LEU A 110 -8.17 4.73 1.03
N GLN A 111 -8.33 5.93 1.60
CA GLN A 111 -9.25 6.16 2.70
C GLN A 111 -10.71 5.93 2.29
N HIS A 112 -11.13 6.37 1.10
CA HIS A 112 -12.50 6.15 0.62
C HIS A 112 -12.77 4.67 0.37
N LEU A 113 -11.82 3.95 -0.25
CA LEU A 113 -11.93 2.51 -0.50
C LEU A 113 -12.03 1.71 0.81
N ALA A 114 -11.29 2.11 1.84
CA ALA A 114 -11.29 1.42 3.13
C ALA A 114 -12.46 1.80 4.05
N SER A 115 -13.12 2.93 3.82
CA SER A 115 -14.15 3.48 4.72
C SER A 115 -15.32 2.53 5.05
N PRO A 116 -15.80 1.66 4.14
CA PRO A 116 -16.86 0.70 4.45
C PRO A 116 -16.43 -0.40 5.43
N PHE A 117 -15.15 -0.76 5.42
CA PHE A 117 -14.64 -1.94 6.14
C PHE A 117 -13.92 -1.58 7.44
N TYR A 118 -13.34 -0.38 7.51
CA TYR A 118 -12.54 0.03 8.65
C TYR A 118 -12.71 1.51 8.95
N ASN A 119 -12.92 1.82 10.23
CA ASN A 119 -13.02 3.21 10.64
C ASN A 119 -11.64 3.87 10.57
N TRP A 120 -11.55 4.96 9.81
CA TRP A 120 -10.31 5.71 9.64
C TRP A 120 -9.75 6.30 10.95
N ARG A 121 -10.59 6.42 11.99
CA ARG A 121 -10.18 6.88 13.33
C ARG A 121 -9.57 5.80 14.22
N CYS A 122 -9.74 4.51 13.88
CA CYS A 122 -9.01 3.45 14.55
C CYS A 122 -7.52 3.64 14.25
N GLY A 123 -6.71 3.81 15.30
CA GLY A 123 -5.34 4.29 15.18
C GLY A 123 -4.33 3.33 15.79
N ALA A 124 -3.50 2.71 14.95
CA ALA A 124 -2.16 2.18 15.13
C ALA A 124 -1.71 1.36 13.88
N GLY A 125 -0.40 1.31 13.59
CA GLY A 125 0.09 0.66 12.36
C GLY A 125 -0.32 1.41 11.08
N GLU A 126 -0.51 0.68 9.97
CA GLU A 126 -0.97 1.27 8.70
C GLU A 126 -2.49 1.56 8.69
N ASN A 127 -3.27 0.98 9.61
CA ASN A 127 -4.72 1.20 9.76
C ASN A 127 -5.52 0.88 8.49
N HIS A 128 -6.61 1.62 8.28
CA HIS A 128 -7.45 1.61 7.09
C HIS A 128 -6.68 1.70 5.76
N ILE A 129 -5.46 2.25 5.75
CA ILE A 129 -4.67 2.39 4.52
C ILE A 129 -4.21 1.02 4.03
N GLU A 130 -3.92 0.07 4.91
CA GLU A 130 -3.58 -1.31 4.52
C GLU A 130 -4.75 -1.98 3.77
N ILE A 131 -5.96 -1.78 4.28
CA ILE A 131 -7.18 -2.30 3.68
C ILE A 131 -7.46 -1.63 2.33
N GLY A 132 -7.34 -0.30 2.29
CA GLY A 132 -7.50 0.46 1.06
C GLY A 132 -6.51 0.04 -0.02
N LYS A 133 -5.25 -0.25 0.34
CA LYS A 133 -4.23 -0.72 -0.60
C LYS A 133 -4.56 -2.08 -1.18
N ASN A 134 -5.00 -3.02 -0.35
CA ASN A 134 -5.39 -4.35 -0.81
C ASN A 134 -6.51 -4.25 -1.87
N ILE A 135 -7.54 -3.44 -1.59
CA ILE A 135 -8.63 -3.17 -2.53
C ILE A 135 -8.11 -2.47 -3.78
N TYR A 136 -7.26 -1.45 -3.64
CA TYR A 136 -6.69 -0.69 -4.75
C TYR A 136 -5.87 -1.59 -5.68
N TYR A 137 -4.99 -2.43 -5.14
CA TYR A 137 -4.17 -3.33 -5.95
C TYR A 137 -5.00 -4.36 -6.69
N HIS A 138 -6.08 -4.84 -6.08
CA HIS A 138 -7.02 -5.73 -6.74
C HIS A 138 -7.82 -5.01 -7.84
N MET A 139 -8.35 -3.82 -7.57
CA MET A 139 -9.17 -3.06 -8.53
C MET A 139 -8.39 -2.56 -9.76
N HIS A 140 -7.09 -2.35 -9.63
CA HIS A 140 -6.21 -1.90 -10.70
C HIS A 140 -5.38 -3.03 -11.34
N ASP A 141 -5.69 -4.30 -11.01
CA ASP A 141 -4.98 -5.48 -11.52
C ASP A 141 -3.45 -5.39 -11.36
N LEU A 142 -2.98 -4.76 -10.26
CA LEU A 142 -1.56 -4.53 -10.01
C LEU A 142 -0.85 -5.75 -9.42
N CYS A 143 -1.61 -6.71 -8.88
CA CYS A 143 -1.07 -7.97 -8.36
C CYS A 143 -2.13 -9.07 -8.33
N HIS A 144 -1.69 -10.32 -8.47
CA HIS A 144 -2.55 -11.51 -8.31
C HIS A 144 -2.74 -11.94 -6.86
N MET A 145 -1.82 -11.55 -5.96
CA MET A 145 -1.83 -11.91 -4.54
C MET A 145 -1.22 -10.80 -3.69
N VAL A 146 -1.82 -10.53 -2.54
CA VAL A 146 -1.29 -9.65 -1.49
C VAL A 146 -0.90 -10.47 -0.27
N LEU A 147 0.39 -10.44 0.07
CA LEU A 147 0.96 -11.09 1.25
C LEU A 147 1.25 -10.05 2.35
N SER A 148 0.62 -10.18 3.51
CA SER A 148 0.86 -9.31 4.66
C SER A 148 1.73 -10.01 5.70
N LEU A 149 2.97 -9.54 5.86
CA LEU A 149 3.92 -10.07 6.85
C LEU A 149 3.89 -9.21 8.11
N LYS A 150 3.51 -9.80 9.24
CA LYS A 150 3.28 -9.07 10.50
C LYS A 150 3.97 -9.75 11.69
N PRO A 151 4.57 -9.00 12.63
CA PRO A 151 5.08 -9.59 13.86
C PRO A 151 3.91 -10.06 14.75
N PHE A 152 4.11 -11.15 15.48
CA PHE A 152 3.09 -11.67 16.39
C PHE A 152 2.71 -10.67 17.49
N GLY A 153 1.44 -10.66 17.87
CA GLY A 153 0.94 -9.87 19.00
C GLY A 153 0.79 -8.37 18.73
N CYS A 154 0.98 -7.93 17.48
CA CYS A 154 0.65 -6.56 17.08
C CYS A 154 -0.88 -6.40 16.98
N MET A 155 -1.55 -6.09 18.10
CA MET A 155 -3.01 -5.92 18.17
C MET A 155 -3.63 -5.09 17.03
N PRO A 156 -3.03 -3.96 16.57
CA PRO A 156 -3.56 -3.19 15.44
C PRO A 156 -3.54 -3.97 14.12
N SER A 157 -2.54 -4.81 13.92
CA SER A 157 -2.39 -5.64 12.72
C SER A 157 -3.40 -6.78 12.69
N THR A 158 -3.66 -7.41 13.85
CA THR A 158 -4.71 -8.44 13.97
C THR A 158 -6.10 -7.83 13.73
N GLN A 159 -6.35 -6.59 14.17
CA GLN A 159 -7.59 -5.89 13.88
C GLN A 159 -7.78 -5.62 12.38
N SER A 160 -6.72 -5.21 11.68
CA SER A 160 -6.80 -5.01 10.23
C SER A 160 -7.02 -6.34 9.49
N ASP A 161 -6.39 -7.44 9.91
CA ASP A 161 -6.62 -8.77 9.32
C ASP A 161 -8.07 -9.26 9.50
N GLY A 162 -8.66 -9.02 10.67
CA GLY A 162 -10.08 -9.30 10.90
C GLY A 162 -10.98 -8.57 9.89
N ALA A 163 -10.70 -7.29 9.62
CA ALA A 163 -11.44 -6.52 8.65
C ALA A 163 -11.20 -6.96 7.20
N GLN A 164 -9.98 -7.40 6.86
CA GLN A 164 -9.64 -7.93 5.52
C GLN A 164 -10.46 -9.19 5.19
N THR A 165 -10.87 -9.98 6.18
CA THR A 165 -11.78 -11.12 5.96
C THR A 165 -13.09 -10.67 5.29
N ALA A 166 -13.66 -9.54 5.73
CA ALA A 166 -14.86 -8.98 5.12
C ALA A 166 -14.61 -8.43 3.71
N VAL A 167 -13.40 -7.93 3.45
CA VAL A 167 -12.99 -7.46 2.12
C VAL A 167 -12.86 -8.63 1.16
N VAL A 168 -12.19 -9.71 1.55
CA VAL A 168 -12.08 -10.95 0.74
C VAL A 168 -13.46 -11.55 0.47
N GLU A 169 -14.39 -11.45 1.42
CA GLU A 169 -15.77 -11.90 1.22
C GLU A 169 -16.50 -11.08 0.14
N GLN A 170 -16.26 -9.77 0.07
CA GLN A 170 -16.84 -8.91 -0.95
C GLN A 170 -16.12 -9.03 -2.31
N TYR A 171 -14.80 -9.16 -2.30
CA TYR A 171 -13.96 -9.33 -3.48
C TYR A 171 -13.47 -10.77 -3.55
N LYS A 172 -14.33 -11.67 -4.04
CA LYS A 172 -14.09 -13.12 -4.08
C LYS A 172 -12.83 -13.52 -4.88
N ASP A 173 -12.43 -12.67 -5.82
CA ASP A 173 -11.23 -12.87 -6.63
C ASP A 173 -9.96 -12.33 -5.98
N MET A 174 -10.03 -11.72 -4.80
CA MET A 174 -8.87 -11.19 -4.11
C MET A 174 -8.18 -12.29 -3.31
N ILE A 175 -6.89 -12.51 -3.55
CA ILE A 175 -6.06 -13.45 -2.78
C ILE A 175 -5.26 -12.64 -1.75
N TYR A 176 -5.71 -12.66 -0.50
CA TYR A 176 -5.04 -12.01 0.62
C TYR A 176 -4.56 -13.05 1.64
N LEU A 177 -3.27 -13.04 1.97
CA LEU A 177 -2.67 -13.95 2.93
C LEU A 177 -1.95 -13.18 4.05
N PRO A 178 -2.48 -13.18 5.29
CA PRO A 178 -1.73 -12.71 6.45
C PRO A 178 -0.85 -13.84 7.03
N ILE A 179 0.42 -13.52 7.30
CA ILE A 179 1.39 -14.40 7.97
C ILE A 179 1.95 -13.70 9.21
N GLU A 180 1.84 -14.38 10.35
CA GLU A 180 2.38 -13.89 11.62
C GLU A 180 3.76 -14.50 11.90
N THR A 181 4.80 -13.68 11.74
CA THR A 181 6.19 -14.16 11.56
C THR A 181 6.86 -14.65 12.83
N SER A 182 6.18 -14.59 13.97
CA SER A 182 6.72 -15.02 15.26
C SER A 182 5.79 -15.99 16.01
N ALA A 183 4.60 -16.25 15.48
CA ALA A 183 3.71 -17.29 15.97
C ALA A 183 3.68 -18.51 15.04
N GLU A 184 3.88 -18.31 13.75
CA GLU A 184 3.96 -19.40 12.78
C GLU A 184 5.39 -19.93 12.70
N GLY A 185 5.56 -21.25 12.64
CA GLY A 185 6.86 -21.85 12.32
C GLY A 185 7.21 -21.59 10.84
N GLU A 186 8.50 -21.43 10.52
CA GLU A 186 9.00 -21.13 9.17
C GLU A 186 8.41 -22.08 8.10
N ILE A 187 8.42 -23.39 8.38
CA ILE A 187 7.90 -24.41 7.46
C ILE A 187 6.39 -24.24 7.23
N LEU A 188 5.63 -23.90 8.27
CA LEU A 188 4.19 -23.68 8.16
C LEU A 188 3.88 -22.39 7.39
N ALA A 189 4.67 -21.34 7.60
CA ALA A 189 4.53 -20.10 6.86
C ALA A 189 4.80 -20.32 5.35
N HIS A 190 5.88 -21.03 5.01
CA HIS A 190 6.21 -21.35 3.62
C HIS A 190 5.15 -22.23 2.94
N SER A 191 4.64 -23.26 3.64
CA SER A 191 3.62 -24.14 3.06
C SER A 191 2.30 -23.39 2.80
N ARG A 192 1.87 -22.50 3.71
CA ARG A 192 0.69 -21.64 3.49
C ARG A 192 0.87 -20.69 2.32
N VAL A 193 2.07 -20.12 2.18
CA VAL A 193 2.39 -19.23 1.05
C VAL A 193 2.34 -20.01 -0.26
N GLN A 194 2.92 -21.21 -0.34
CA GLN A 194 2.82 -22.08 -1.53
C GLN A 194 1.37 -22.38 -1.90
N MET A 195 0.54 -22.74 -0.92
CA MET A 195 -0.89 -23.01 -1.15
C MET A 195 -1.64 -21.79 -1.71
N ALA A 196 -1.25 -20.57 -1.34
CA ALA A 196 -1.84 -19.34 -1.87
C ALA A 196 -1.23 -18.89 -3.21
N LEU A 197 0.03 -19.28 -3.49
CA LEU A 197 0.70 -18.99 -4.75
C LEU A 197 0.12 -19.78 -5.92
N ASP A 198 -0.35 -21.00 -5.71
CA ASP A 198 -0.95 -21.82 -6.77
C ASP A 198 -2.13 -21.15 -7.49
N PRO A 199 -3.18 -20.66 -6.79
CA PRO A 199 -4.26 -19.94 -7.45
C PRO A 199 -3.81 -18.61 -8.08
N ALA A 200 -2.84 -17.91 -7.48
CA ALA A 200 -2.27 -16.70 -8.05
C ALA A 200 -1.52 -16.97 -9.36
N ARG A 201 -0.78 -18.08 -9.42
CA ARG A 201 -0.05 -18.54 -10.61
C ARG A 201 -1.02 -18.94 -11.72
N GLU A 202 -2.16 -19.54 -11.40
CA GLU A 202 -3.18 -19.85 -12.41
C GLU A 202 -3.82 -18.58 -12.97
N LYS A 203 -4.12 -17.58 -12.12
CA LYS A 203 -4.59 -16.27 -12.57
C LYS A 203 -3.61 -15.58 -13.51
N ALA A 204 -2.33 -15.54 -13.17
CA ALA A 204 -1.30 -14.96 -14.02
C ALA A 204 -1.19 -15.68 -15.38
N LYS A 205 -1.29 -17.02 -15.40
CA LYS A 205 -1.31 -17.80 -16.65
C LYS A 205 -2.56 -17.50 -17.48
N GLN A 206 -3.71 -17.33 -16.84
CA GLN A 206 -4.96 -17.02 -17.52
C GLN A 206 -4.91 -15.62 -18.14
N GLU A 207 -4.52 -14.61 -17.38
CA GLU A 207 -4.33 -13.24 -17.88
C GLU A 207 -3.37 -13.21 -19.06
N PHE A 208 -2.26 -13.96 -18.98
CA PHE A 208 -1.31 -14.06 -20.09
C PHE A 208 -1.93 -14.68 -21.36
N LYS A 209 -2.75 -15.73 -21.21
CA LYS A 209 -3.47 -16.34 -22.35
C LYS A 209 -4.49 -15.38 -22.95
N GLU A 210 -5.21 -14.64 -22.12
CA GLU A 210 -6.19 -13.64 -22.55
C GLU A 210 -5.51 -12.48 -23.30
N ALA A 211 -4.38 -11.98 -22.80
CA ALA A 211 -3.58 -10.97 -23.48
C ALA A 211 -3.04 -11.45 -24.84
N LEU A 212 -2.60 -12.72 -24.94
CA LEU A 212 -2.20 -13.33 -26.22
C LEU A 212 -3.38 -13.46 -27.19
N ALA A 213 -4.55 -13.85 -26.69
CA ALA A 213 -5.76 -13.96 -27.51
C ALA A 213 -6.19 -12.58 -28.06
N CYS A 214 -6.16 -11.53 -27.22
CA CYS A 214 -6.50 -10.16 -27.61
C CYS A 214 -5.55 -9.58 -28.66
N THR A 215 -4.26 -9.91 -28.59
CA THR A 215 -3.27 -9.45 -29.59
C THR A 215 -3.31 -10.25 -30.87
N GLY A 216 -3.87 -11.47 -30.87
CA GLY A 216 -3.97 -12.36 -32.02
C GLY A 216 -2.62 -12.86 -32.55
N ARG A 217 -1.53 -12.65 -31.81
CA ARG A 217 -0.16 -12.98 -32.22
C ARG A 217 0.38 -14.20 -31.47
N ARG A 218 1.28 -14.93 -32.12
CA ARG A 218 1.95 -16.07 -31.48
C ARG A 218 3.07 -15.57 -30.57
N LEU A 219 3.31 -16.32 -29.49
CA LEU A 219 4.38 -16.05 -28.52
C LEU A 219 5.76 -15.95 -29.18
N ASP A 220 6.01 -16.78 -30.20
CA ASP A 220 7.28 -16.82 -30.93
C ASP A 220 7.52 -15.54 -31.74
N GLU A 221 6.46 -14.98 -32.32
CA GLU A 221 6.51 -13.71 -33.07
C GLU A 221 6.76 -12.52 -32.13
N LEU A 222 6.17 -12.54 -30.94
CA LEU A 222 6.40 -11.51 -29.92
C LEU A 222 7.84 -11.56 -29.40
N LYS A 223 8.40 -12.75 -29.18
CA LYS A 223 9.80 -12.91 -28.78
C LYS A 223 10.76 -12.40 -29.86
N ALA A 224 10.53 -12.76 -31.12
CA ALA A 224 11.33 -12.27 -32.25
C ALA A 224 11.26 -10.74 -32.36
N TYR A 225 10.08 -10.15 -32.16
CA TYR A 225 9.91 -8.70 -32.16
C TYR A 225 10.68 -8.00 -31.03
N VAL A 226 10.69 -8.58 -29.82
CA VAL A 226 11.48 -8.08 -28.69
C VAL A 226 12.97 -8.20 -28.95
N GLU A 227 13.42 -9.25 -29.65
CA GLU A 227 14.82 -9.40 -30.06
C GLU A 227 15.27 -8.32 -31.05
N ASP A 228 14.43 -8.00 -32.04
CA ASP A 228 14.69 -6.95 -33.03
C ASP A 228 14.62 -5.53 -32.45
N HIS A 229 14.00 -5.35 -31.28
CA HIS A 229 13.85 -4.04 -30.63
C HIS A 229 14.56 -3.97 -29.27
N PRO A 230 15.89 -3.67 -29.24
CA PRO A 230 16.65 -3.52 -28.01
C PRO A 230 16.11 -2.48 -27.03
N LYS A 231 15.28 -1.54 -27.51
CA LYS A 231 14.60 -0.55 -26.66
C LYS A 231 13.62 -1.20 -25.69
N LEU A 232 12.97 -2.31 -26.07
CA LEU A 232 12.02 -3.05 -25.24
C LEU A 232 12.70 -3.84 -24.11
N LYS A 233 13.99 -4.17 -24.30
CA LYS A 233 14.82 -4.88 -23.31
C LYS A 233 15.39 -3.95 -22.25
N ARG A 234 15.17 -2.63 -22.34
CA ARG A 234 15.66 -1.68 -21.34
C ARG A 234 14.83 -1.82 -20.07
N PRO A 235 15.44 -1.90 -18.88
CA PRO A 235 14.71 -1.97 -17.61
C PRO A 235 13.87 -0.72 -17.33
N THR A 236 14.18 0.41 -17.99
CA THR A 236 13.41 1.66 -17.92
C THR A 236 12.38 1.80 -19.04
N TYR A 237 12.19 0.78 -19.86
CA TYR A 237 11.20 0.82 -20.93
C TYR A 237 9.79 0.76 -20.34
N ARG A 238 8.98 1.77 -20.66
CA ARG A 238 7.58 1.82 -20.27
C ARG A 238 6.75 1.08 -21.31
N VAL A 239 6.06 0.02 -20.88
CA VAL A 239 4.99 -0.59 -21.67
C VAL A 239 3.78 0.34 -21.61
N PRO A 240 3.28 0.85 -22.76
CA PRO A 240 2.03 1.61 -22.77
C PRO A 240 0.87 0.66 -22.43
N HIS A 241 0.07 1.05 -21.44
CA HIS A 241 -1.19 0.41 -21.07
C HIS A 241 -2.34 0.97 -21.92
#